data_AF-A0A934M528-F1
#
_entry.id   AF-A0A934M528-F1
#
_cell.length_a   1.000
_cell.length_b   1.000
_cell.length_c   1.000
_cell.angle_alpha   90.00
_cell.angle_beta   90.00
_cell.angle_gamma   90.00
#
_symmetry.space_group_name_H-M   'P 1'
#
loop_
_entity.id
_entity.type
_entity.pdbx_description
1 polymer ?
#
loop_
_entity_poly.entity_id
_entity_poly.type
_entity_poly.pdbx_seq_one_letter_code
_entity_poly.pdbx_strand_id
1 'polypeptide(L)'
;MFDDKLEKPQLKASAPKRPGCLVFIISFIILLAIGYEMADNYIIECSFILIIVVSFGISFLTWHISDKIYEKTPKGKIEIEQFRKAYEEYKKEEQEYNEKCEERILAVRQALIDRFNISESTLNNPVIVKYLKSQPQLQINWDNLDLMIWTNKDTLYLVHNDLVNCAGGIAIPIESIKSFLRQGDMYIETNVSGGGGGGSSLTGAVVGGVIAGGTGAVIGSRKKIEEIKTENKQIDNRETILEFEYYGKTYYMFLTSEAYDILLRMIPQKEFNYVSRDNIKKIENKSNDDTSFDNIRELAKLKEEGILTEEEFQAKKKQLLRI
;
A
#
# COMPACT_ATOMS: atom_id res chain seq x y z
N MET A 1 5.41 27.46 1.22
CA MET A 1 5.23 28.58 0.27
C MET A 1 4.21 28.23 -0.82
N PHE A 2 3.18 27.43 -0.53
CA PHE A 2 2.12 27.08 -1.49
C PHE A 2 0.78 27.03 -0.76
N ASP A 3 0.38 28.14 -0.13
CA ASP A 3 -0.81 28.19 0.73
C ASP A 3 -2.08 28.72 0.02
N ASP A 4 -1.98 29.09 -1.26
CA ASP A 4 -3.17 29.36 -2.05
C ASP A 4 -3.81 28.03 -2.47
N LYS A 5 -4.89 27.69 -1.76
CA LYS A 5 -5.79 26.60 -2.14
C LYS A 5 -6.43 26.96 -3.47
N LEU A 6 -6.12 26.19 -4.50
CA LEU A 6 -6.84 26.26 -5.76
C LEU A 6 -8.27 25.76 -5.50
N GLU A 7 -9.26 26.63 -5.66
CA GLU A 7 -10.66 26.25 -5.57
C GLU A 7 -11.14 25.67 -6.90
N LYS A 8 -11.74 24.48 -6.85
CA LYS A 8 -12.31 23.87 -8.05
C LYS A 8 -13.48 24.72 -8.54
N PRO A 9 -13.53 25.10 -9.83
CA PRO A 9 -14.65 25.86 -10.37
C PRO A 9 -15.95 25.08 -10.21
N GLN A 10 -17.06 25.79 -10.06
CA GLN A 10 -18.40 25.22 -9.94
C GLN A 10 -19.31 25.76 -11.03
N LEU A 11 -20.11 24.89 -11.63
CA LEU A 11 -21.10 25.30 -12.60
C LEU A 11 -22.19 26.13 -11.91
N LYS A 12 -22.18 27.44 -12.17
CA LYS A 12 -23.12 28.41 -11.57
C LYS A 12 -24.53 28.33 -12.17
N ALA A 13 -24.72 27.58 -13.26
CA ALA A 13 -26.00 27.46 -13.96
C ALA A 13 -26.67 26.10 -13.68
N SER A 14 -27.96 26.15 -13.35
CA SER A 14 -28.80 24.95 -13.29
C SER A 14 -29.24 24.54 -14.70
N ALA A 15 -29.31 23.24 -14.97
CA ALA A 15 -29.90 22.73 -16.20
C ALA A 15 -31.35 23.25 -16.37
N PRO A 16 -31.77 23.58 -17.61
CA PRO A 16 -33.13 24.02 -17.87
C PRO A 16 -34.13 22.94 -17.44
N LYS A 17 -35.20 23.37 -16.74
CA LYS A 17 -36.26 22.45 -16.28
C LYS A 17 -37.07 21.98 -17.48
N ARG A 18 -36.79 20.78 -17.98
CA ARG A 18 -37.54 20.16 -19.08
C ARG A 18 -38.87 19.61 -18.56
N PRO A 19 -40.02 20.19 -18.96
CA PRO A 19 -41.33 19.86 -18.38
C PRO A 19 -41.75 18.40 -18.62
N GLY A 20 -41.29 17.77 -19.70
CA GLY A 20 -41.68 16.40 -20.02
C GLY A 20 -41.08 15.33 -19.08
N CYS A 21 -39.99 15.63 -18.36
CA CYS A 21 -39.40 14.67 -17.41
C CYS A 21 -40.32 14.43 -16.18
N LEU A 22 -40.97 15.50 -15.71
CA LEU A 22 -41.86 15.45 -14.55
C LEU A 22 -43.14 14.65 -14.86
N VAL A 23 -43.70 14.82 -16.06
CA VAL A 23 -44.88 14.08 -16.53
C VAL A 23 -44.57 12.59 -16.69
N PHE A 24 -43.39 12.25 -17.20
CA PHE A 24 -42.95 10.86 -17.34
C PHE A 24 -42.81 10.15 -15.98
N ILE A 25 -42.17 10.80 -15.00
CA ILE A 25 -41.99 10.24 -13.65
C ILE A 25 -43.35 10.00 -12.97
N ILE A 26 -44.26 10.96 -13.05
CA ILE A 26 -45.61 10.83 -12.47
C ILE A 26 -46.37 9.68 -13.14
N SER A 27 -46.35 9.59 -14.48
CA SER A 27 -47.01 8.50 -15.21
C SER A 27 -46.45 7.13 -14.84
N PHE A 28 -45.14 7.01 -14.65
CA PHE A 28 -44.48 5.76 -14.29
C PHE A 28 -44.86 5.29 -12.88
N ILE A 29 -44.89 6.21 -11.90
CA ILE A 29 -45.29 5.90 -10.52
C ILE A 29 -46.74 5.42 -10.47
N ILE A 30 -47.64 6.05 -11.22
CA ILE A 30 -49.05 5.65 -11.28
C ILE A 30 -49.18 4.22 -11.86
N LEU A 31 -48.43 3.90 -12.92
CA LEU A 31 -48.46 2.57 -13.53
C LEU A 31 -47.93 1.48 -12.57
N LEU A 32 -46.86 1.76 -11.82
CA LEU A 32 -46.36 0.83 -10.80
C LEU A 32 -47.37 0.58 -9.69
N ALA A 33 -48.07 1.62 -9.23
CA ALA A 33 -49.08 1.49 -8.18
C ALA A 33 -50.26 0.61 -8.63
N ILE A 34 -50.76 0.80 -9.86
CA ILE A 34 -51.85 -0.01 -10.42
C ILE A 34 -51.42 -1.47 -10.60
N GLY A 35 -50.16 -1.71 -10.97
CA GLY A 35 -49.63 -3.07 -11.16
C GLY A 35 -49.53 -3.87 -9.88
N TYR A 36 -49.19 -3.20 -8.79
CA TYR A 36 -49.06 -3.84 -7.48
C TYR A 36 -50.39 -4.41 -6.96
N GLU A 37 -51.51 -3.73 -7.22
CA GLU A 37 -52.84 -4.17 -6.77
C GLU A 37 -53.42 -5.37 -7.55
N MET A 38 -52.85 -5.70 -8.72
CA MET A 38 -53.44 -6.64 -9.68
C MET A 38 -52.71 -8.01 -9.76
N ALA A 39 -51.79 -8.29 -8.85
CA ALA A 39 -50.80 -9.39 -8.96
C ALA A 39 -51.35 -10.83 -8.81
N ASP A 40 -52.62 -11.05 -8.46
CA ASP A 40 -53.13 -12.39 -8.12
C ASP A 40 -53.64 -13.23 -9.32
N ASN A 41 -53.49 -12.77 -10.57
CA ASN A 41 -54.04 -13.48 -11.74
C ASN A 41 -53.12 -13.44 -12.99
N TYR A 42 -52.63 -14.61 -13.39
CA TYR A 42 -51.67 -14.80 -14.49
C TYR A 42 -52.11 -14.24 -15.85
N ILE A 43 -53.41 -14.32 -16.19
CA ILE A 43 -53.92 -13.74 -17.46
C ILE A 43 -53.93 -12.20 -17.38
N ILE A 44 -54.16 -11.66 -16.18
CA ILE A 44 -54.08 -10.23 -15.91
C ILE A 44 -52.61 -9.77 -15.98
N GLU A 45 -51.65 -10.57 -15.50
CA GLU A 45 -50.21 -10.25 -15.56
C GLU A 45 -49.70 -10.03 -16.99
N CYS A 46 -49.99 -10.95 -17.93
CA CYS A 46 -49.52 -10.81 -19.32
C CYS A 46 -50.13 -9.59 -20.03
N SER A 47 -51.43 -9.35 -19.80
CA SER A 47 -52.13 -8.19 -20.35
C SER A 47 -51.60 -6.88 -19.76
N PHE A 48 -51.25 -6.90 -18.47
CA PHE A 48 -50.70 -5.76 -17.75
C PHE A 48 -49.27 -5.42 -18.21
N ILE A 49 -48.42 -6.41 -18.47
CA ILE A 49 -47.08 -6.21 -19.05
C ILE A 49 -47.19 -5.52 -20.41
N LEU A 50 -48.12 -5.94 -21.26
CA LEU A 50 -48.35 -5.29 -22.56
C LEU A 50 -48.76 -3.82 -22.41
N ILE A 51 -49.65 -3.51 -21.45
CA ILE A 51 -50.07 -2.15 -21.13
C ILE A 51 -48.89 -1.30 -20.63
N ILE A 52 -48.01 -1.87 -19.79
CA ILE A 52 -46.79 -1.18 -19.35
C ILE A 52 -45.90 -0.85 -20.55
N VAL A 53 -45.64 -1.80 -21.44
CA VAL A 53 -44.76 -1.59 -22.60
C VAL A 53 -45.31 -0.51 -23.53
N VAL A 54 -46.62 -0.55 -23.81
CA VAL A 54 -47.28 0.44 -24.68
C VAL A 54 -47.31 1.83 -24.03
N SER A 55 -47.69 1.90 -22.76
CA SER A 55 -47.72 3.18 -22.02
C SER A 55 -46.32 3.79 -21.89
N PHE A 56 -45.30 2.97 -21.67
CA PHE A 56 -43.91 3.43 -21.66
C PHE A 56 -43.50 4.00 -23.02
N GLY A 57 -43.87 3.34 -24.12
CA GLY A 57 -43.62 3.83 -25.49
C GLY A 57 -44.29 5.18 -25.77
N ILE A 58 -45.55 5.35 -25.36
CA ILE A 58 -46.31 6.61 -25.52
C ILE A 58 -45.73 7.71 -24.63
N SER A 59 -45.40 7.41 -23.38
CA SER A 59 -44.79 8.35 -22.44
C SER A 59 -43.40 8.81 -22.90
N PHE A 60 -42.61 7.91 -23.48
CA PHE A 60 -41.33 8.25 -24.09
C PHE A 60 -41.51 9.16 -25.32
N LEU A 61 -42.45 8.83 -26.20
CA LEU A 61 -42.71 9.63 -27.40
C LEU A 61 -43.23 11.04 -27.06
N THR A 62 -44.17 11.13 -26.12
CA THR A 62 -44.72 12.42 -25.65
C THR A 62 -43.67 13.25 -24.92
N TRP A 63 -42.79 12.64 -24.14
CA TRP A 63 -41.62 13.31 -23.56
C TRP A 63 -40.72 13.91 -24.65
N HIS A 64 -40.35 13.12 -25.65
CA HIS A 64 -39.47 13.56 -26.73
C HIS A 64 -40.10 14.67 -27.60
N ILE A 65 -41.41 14.62 -27.84
CA ILE A 65 -42.15 15.68 -28.54
C ILE A 65 -42.19 16.96 -27.69
N SER A 66 -42.51 16.84 -26.40
CA SER A 66 -42.57 17.98 -25.47
C SER A 66 -41.23 18.70 -25.38
N ASP A 67 -40.12 17.95 -25.33
CA ASP A 67 -38.77 18.50 -25.30
C ASP A 67 -38.45 19.26 -26.59
N LYS A 68 -38.71 18.67 -27.76
CA LYS A 68 -38.55 19.34 -29.06
C LYS A 68 -39.42 20.58 -29.23
N ILE A 69 -40.62 20.61 -28.65
CA ILE A 69 -41.49 21.79 -28.67
C ILE A 69 -40.90 22.88 -27.78
N TYR A 70 -40.50 22.51 -26.55
CA TYR A 70 -39.90 23.44 -25.60
C TYR A 70 -38.62 24.08 -26.17
N GLU A 71 -37.73 23.30 -26.78
CA GLU A 71 -36.53 23.81 -27.47
C GLU A 71 -36.83 24.83 -28.58
N LYS A 72 -38.01 24.77 -29.19
CA LYS A 72 -38.44 25.72 -30.23
C LYS A 72 -39.07 26.99 -29.66
N THR A 73 -39.54 26.98 -28.41
CA THR A 73 -40.12 28.17 -27.77
C THR A 73 -39.05 29.25 -27.55
N PRO A 74 -39.39 30.55 -27.63
CA PRO A 74 -38.43 31.62 -27.34
C PRO A 74 -37.79 31.49 -25.95
N LYS A 75 -38.59 31.09 -24.95
CA LYS A 75 -38.12 30.84 -23.59
C LYS A 75 -37.12 29.69 -23.51
N GLY A 76 -37.45 28.54 -24.10
CA GLY A 76 -36.55 27.39 -24.15
C GLY A 76 -35.24 27.68 -24.89
N LYS A 77 -35.29 28.40 -26.02
CA LYS A 77 -34.07 28.83 -26.74
C LYS A 77 -33.16 29.70 -25.88
N ILE A 78 -33.71 30.66 -25.14
CA ILE A 78 -32.93 31.56 -24.27
C ILE A 78 -32.31 30.77 -23.11
N GLU A 79 -33.09 29.93 -22.43
CA GLU A 79 -32.60 29.15 -21.27
C GLU A 79 -31.53 28.14 -21.70
N ILE A 80 -31.70 27.47 -22.85
CA ILE A 80 -30.71 26.55 -23.42
C ILE A 80 -29.43 27.30 -23.82
N GLU A 81 -29.55 28.46 -24.46
CA GLU A 81 -28.37 29.24 -24.88
C GLU A 81 -27.61 29.82 -23.67
N GLN A 82 -28.32 30.27 -22.64
CA GLN A 82 -27.71 30.72 -21.39
C GLN A 82 -26.97 29.57 -20.68
N PHE A 83 -27.60 28.40 -20.58
CA PHE A 83 -26.97 27.21 -20.02
C PHE A 83 -25.75 26.78 -20.84
N ARG A 84 -25.85 26.78 -22.18
CA ARG A 84 -24.74 26.44 -23.08
C ARG A 84 -23.54 27.36 -22.86
N LYS A 85 -23.76 28.67 -22.81
CA LYS A 85 -22.69 29.65 -22.53
C LYS A 85 -22.05 29.44 -21.16
N ALA A 86 -22.86 29.26 -20.12
CA ALA A 86 -22.35 29.01 -18.77
C ALA A 86 -21.58 27.69 -18.68
N TYR A 87 -22.01 26.66 -19.42
CA TYR A 87 -21.33 25.37 -19.48
C TYR A 87 -20.00 25.45 -20.26
N GLU A 88 -19.96 26.19 -21.37
CA GLU A 88 -18.73 26.45 -22.12
C GLU A 88 -17.71 27.25 -21.30
N GLU A 89 -18.17 28.24 -20.53
CA GLU A 89 -17.35 29.02 -19.60
C GLU A 89 -16.79 28.13 -18.47
N TYR A 90 -17.66 27.36 -17.79
CA TYR A 90 -17.25 26.38 -16.78
C TYR A 90 -16.20 25.41 -17.31
N LYS A 91 -16.38 24.90 -18.54
CA LYS A 91 -15.43 23.96 -19.15
C LYS A 91 -14.06 24.59 -19.40
N LYS A 92 -14.01 25.88 -19.77
CA LYS A 92 -12.76 26.63 -19.90
C LYS A 92 -12.08 26.84 -18.55
N GLU A 93 -12.85 27.25 -17.54
CA GLU A 93 -12.33 27.40 -16.17
C GLU A 93 -11.80 26.08 -15.61
N GLU A 94 -12.48 24.96 -15.84
CA GLU A 94 -12.05 23.63 -15.43
C GLU A 94 -10.77 23.20 -16.14
N GLN A 95 -10.64 23.48 -17.44
CA GLN A 95 -9.41 23.22 -18.18
C GLN A 95 -8.23 24.03 -17.62
N GLU A 96 -8.41 25.34 -17.43
CA GLU A 96 -7.37 26.22 -16.87
C GLU A 96 -6.98 25.80 -15.44
N TYR A 97 -7.96 25.41 -14.63
CA TYR A 97 -7.73 24.86 -13.29
C TYR A 97 -6.86 23.60 -13.35
N ASN A 98 -7.17 22.66 -14.27
CA ASN A 98 -6.42 21.42 -14.41
C ASN A 98 -4.99 21.68 -14.91
N GLU A 99 -4.81 22.57 -15.88
CA GLU A 99 -3.48 22.98 -16.36
C GLU A 99 -2.64 23.58 -15.22
N LYS A 100 -3.22 24.47 -14.42
CA LYS A 100 -2.55 25.02 -13.21
C LYS A 100 -2.21 23.96 -12.17
N CYS A 101 -3.05 22.95 -11.99
CA CYS A 101 -2.77 21.83 -11.08
C CYS A 101 -1.59 21.01 -11.59
N GLU A 102 -1.56 20.69 -12.87
CA GLU A 102 -0.45 19.95 -13.51
C GLU A 102 0.87 20.72 -13.43
N GLU A 103 0.86 22.03 -13.68
CA GLU A 103 2.04 22.88 -13.52
C GLU A 103 2.58 22.87 -12.09
N ARG A 104 1.69 22.94 -11.09
CA ARG A 104 2.08 22.85 -9.67
C ARG A 104 2.67 21.49 -9.34
N ILE A 105 2.05 20.41 -9.82
CA ILE A 105 2.54 19.05 -9.63
C ILE A 105 3.95 18.90 -10.24
N LEU A 106 4.16 19.39 -11.45
CA LEU A 106 5.45 19.34 -12.13
C LEU A 106 6.50 20.17 -11.40
N ALA A 107 6.15 21.35 -10.91
CA ALA A 107 7.04 22.20 -10.11
C ALA A 107 7.44 21.54 -8.79
N VAL A 108 6.50 20.90 -8.09
CA VAL A 108 6.79 20.13 -6.86
C VAL A 108 7.70 18.94 -7.17
N ARG A 109 7.40 18.19 -8.23
CA ARG A 109 8.22 17.07 -8.69
C ARG A 109 9.65 17.52 -8.99
N GLN A 110 9.83 18.63 -9.73
CA GLN A 110 11.16 19.15 -10.05
C GLN A 110 11.90 19.61 -8.80
N ALA A 111 11.23 20.32 -7.89
CA ALA A 111 11.83 20.74 -6.63
C ALA A 111 12.30 19.56 -5.76
N LEU A 112 11.59 18.42 -5.80
CA LEU A 112 12.00 17.19 -5.12
C LEU A 112 13.20 16.53 -5.80
N ILE A 113 13.22 16.47 -7.13
CA ILE A 113 14.35 15.99 -7.93
C ILE A 113 15.61 16.76 -7.56
N ASP A 114 15.52 18.09 -7.52
CA ASP A 114 16.64 18.97 -7.20
C ASP A 114 17.05 18.83 -5.73
N ARG A 115 16.09 18.82 -4.79
CA ARG A 115 16.34 18.69 -3.34
C ARG A 115 17.08 17.41 -2.99
N PHE A 116 16.73 16.29 -3.63
CA PHE A 116 17.30 14.99 -3.32
C PHE A 116 18.36 14.53 -4.33
N ASN A 117 18.73 15.37 -5.29
CA ASN A 117 19.69 15.04 -6.35
C ASN A 117 19.34 13.72 -7.06
N ILE A 118 18.06 13.56 -7.44
CA ILE A 118 17.58 12.35 -8.13
C ILE A 118 18.10 12.38 -9.57
N SER A 119 18.93 11.41 -9.96
CA SER A 119 19.42 11.32 -11.34
C SER A 119 18.35 10.78 -12.30
N GLU A 120 18.50 11.08 -13.58
CA GLU A 120 17.62 10.55 -14.63
C GLU A 120 17.63 9.01 -14.66
N SER A 121 18.78 8.38 -14.40
CA SER A 121 18.88 6.92 -14.27
C SER A 121 18.02 6.36 -13.13
N THR A 122 17.98 7.05 -12.00
CA THR A 122 17.16 6.65 -10.84
C THR A 122 15.67 6.85 -11.12
N LEU A 123 15.29 7.90 -11.86
CA LEU A 123 13.90 8.11 -12.30
C LEU A 123 13.43 7.05 -13.30
N ASN A 124 14.31 6.66 -14.23
CA ASN A 124 13.98 5.71 -15.29
C ASN A 124 13.97 4.25 -14.81
N ASN A 125 14.81 3.91 -13.82
CA ASN A 125 14.88 2.58 -13.25
C ASN A 125 15.08 2.64 -11.72
N PRO A 126 14.02 3.00 -10.97
CA PRO A 126 14.12 3.17 -9.53
C PRO A 126 14.36 1.82 -8.85
N VAL A 127 15.32 1.80 -7.93
CA VAL A 127 15.43 0.70 -6.96
C VAL A 127 14.47 1.02 -5.81
N ILE A 128 13.46 0.18 -5.64
CA ILE A 128 12.40 0.41 -4.66
C ILE A 128 12.58 -0.54 -3.47
N VAL A 129 12.43 0.00 -2.27
CA VAL A 129 12.34 -0.76 -1.01
C VAL A 129 11.08 -0.33 -0.28
N LYS A 130 10.44 -1.24 0.45
CA LYS A 130 9.26 -0.89 1.24
C LYS A 130 9.64 -0.62 2.68
N TYR A 131 9.12 0.48 3.22
CA TYR A 131 9.22 0.86 4.61
C TYR A 131 8.12 0.18 5.42
N LEU A 132 8.52 -0.59 6.43
CA LEU A 132 7.60 -1.46 7.16
C LEU A 132 6.95 -0.79 8.36
N LYS A 133 7.71 0.00 9.14
CA LYS A 133 7.20 0.59 10.38
C LYS A 133 7.88 1.90 10.73
N SER A 134 7.06 2.89 11.06
CA SER A 134 7.52 4.21 11.52
C SER A 134 8.03 4.19 12.94
N GLN A 135 9.21 4.79 13.18
CA GLN A 135 9.57 5.24 14.52
C GLN A 135 8.66 6.43 14.88
N PRO A 136 7.89 6.39 15.98
CA PRO A 136 6.97 7.46 16.37
C PRO A 136 7.62 8.86 16.40
N GLN A 137 8.94 8.90 16.61
CA GLN A 137 9.75 10.10 16.74
C GLN A 137 10.01 10.83 15.43
N LEU A 138 9.81 10.18 14.27
CA LEU A 138 9.95 10.83 12.97
C LEU A 138 8.72 11.67 12.59
N GLN A 139 7.59 11.54 13.31
CA GLN A 139 6.32 12.28 13.08
C GLN A 139 5.77 12.19 11.65
N ILE A 140 6.27 11.28 10.82
CA ILE A 140 5.72 11.00 9.50
C ILE A 140 5.16 9.58 9.50
N ASN A 141 3.89 9.46 9.12
CA ASN A 141 3.23 8.17 8.95
C ASN A 141 3.71 7.56 7.63
N TRP A 142 4.78 6.76 7.70
CA TRP A 142 5.42 6.11 6.55
C TRP A 142 5.06 4.63 6.42
N ASP A 143 4.10 4.13 7.20
CA ASP A 143 3.79 2.71 7.23
C ASP A 143 3.39 2.20 5.84
N ASN A 144 4.08 1.15 5.37
CA ASN A 144 3.91 0.51 4.07
C ASN A 144 4.17 1.41 2.84
N LEU A 145 5.03 2.42 2.96
CA LEU A 145 5.42 3.25 1.82
C LEU A 145 6.53 2.60 0.97
N ASP A 146 6.40 2.77 -0.35
CA ASP A 146 7.43 2.40 -1.31
C ASP A 146 8.42 3.56 -1.47
N LEU A 147 9.69 3.31 -1.16
CA LEU A 147 10.77 4.28 -1.18
C LEU A 147 11.75 3.94 -2.30
N MET A 148 12.03 4.92 -3.16
CA MET A 148 13.22 4.91 -3.99
C MET A 148 14.45 5.03 -3.10
N ILE A 149 15.44 4.16 -3.32
CA ILE A 149 16.71 4.16 -2.58
C ILE A 149 17.89 4.27 -3.54
N TRP A 150 18.81 5.19 -3.24
CA TRP A 150 20.06 5.32 -3.97
C TRP A 150 21.13 5.99 -3.10
N THR A 151 22.37 5.91 -3.55
CA THR A 151 23.48 6.66 -2.97
C THR A 151 23.98 7.69 -3.96
N ASN A 152 24.41 8.84 -3.44
CA ASN A 152 25.16 9.83 -4.20
C ASN A 152 26.28 10.38 -3.31
N LYS A 153 27.53 10.19 -3.73
CA LYS A 153 28.73 10.48 -2.94
C LYS A 153 28.64 9.78 -1.57
N ASP A 154 28.52 10.57 -0.50
CA ASP A 154 28.54 10.12 0.88
C ASP A 154 27.15 10.18 1.55
N THR A 155 26.07 10.15 0.76
CA THR A 155 24.69 10.23 1.29
C THR A 155 23.82 9.12 0.71
N LEU A 156 23.10 8.44 1.60
CA LEU A 156 22.01 7.53 1.28
C LEU A 156 20.71 8.31 1.24
N TYR A 157 19.98 8.19 0.14
CA TYR A 157 18.70 8.82 -0.05
C TYR A 157 17.60 7.76 -0.02
N LEU A 158 16.54 8.04 0.75
CA LEU A 158 15.29 7.29 0.69
C LEU A 158 14.16 8.29 0.48
N VAL A 159 13.50 8.23 -0.67
CA VAL A 159 12.46 9.18 -1.06
C VAL A 159 11.24 8.43 -1.52
N HIS A 160 10.05 8.93 -1.18
CA HIS A 160 8.80 8.33 -1.63
C HIS A 160 8.77 8.16 -3.16
N ASN A 161 8.36 6.98 -3.63
CA ASN A 161 8.35 6.66 -5.06
C ASN A 161 7.31 7.48 -5.84
N ASP A 162 6.18 7.80 -5.22
CA ASP A 162 5.25 8.79 -5.77
C ASP A 162 5.76 10.20 -5.43
N LEU A 163 6.44 10.83 -6.39
CA LEU A 163 6.95 12.20 -6.25
C LEU A 163 5.84 13.26 -6.33
N VAL A 164 4.66 12.92 -6.85
CA VAL A 164 3.53 13.85 -6.97
C VAL A 164 2.83 14.00 -5.63
N ASN A 165 2.50 12.87 -5.00
CA ASN A 165 1.85 12.81 -3.69
C ASN A 165 2.87 12.63 -2.54
N CYS A 166 4.11 13.02 -2.79
CA CYS A 166 5.26 12.68 -1.96
C CYS A 166 5.04 12.99 -0.48
N ALA A 167 5.10 11.95 0.35
CA ALA A 167 5.16 12.06 1.81
C ALA A 167 6.52 12.60 2.32
N GLY A 168 7.43 12.92 1.39
CA GLY A 168 8.78 13.39 1.64
C GLY A 168 9.85 12.33 1.41
N GLY A 169 11.00 12.55 2.02
CA GLY A 169 12.14 11.67 1.95
C GLY A 169 13.20 12.10 2.94
N ILE A 170 14.19 11.24 3.14
CA ILE A 170 15.31 11.47 4.04
C ILE A 170 16.62 11.31 3.28
N ALA A 171 17.56 12.20 3.59
CA ALA A 171 18.94 12.13 3.16
C ALA A 171 19.78 11.84 4.42
N ILE A 172 20.45 10.68 4.44
CA ILE A 172 21.21 10.19 5.57
C ILE A 172 22.69 10.15 5.17
N PRO A 173 23.56 10.98 5.76
CA PRO A 173 24.99 10.86 5.53
C PRO A 173 25.47 9.44 5.88
N ILE A 174 26.27 8.84 5.01
CA ILE A 174 26.78 7.47 5.20
C ILE A 174 27.58 7.39 6.50
N GLU A 175 28.31 8.44 6.86
CA GLU A 175 29.04 8.51 8.14
C GLU A 175 28.12 8.36 9.36
N SER A 176 26.90 8.92 9.29
CA SER A 176 25.91 8.86 10.36
C SER A 176 25.20 7.51 10.44
N ILE A 177 25.29 6.66 9.41
CA ILE A 177 24.81 5.29 9.46
C ILE A 177 25.73 4.48 10.36
N LYS A 178 25.18 3.90 11.44
CA LYS A 178 25.93 3.08 12.38
C LYS A 178 26.08 1.66 11.86
N SER A 179 24.97 1.03 11.51
CA SER A 179 24.96 -0.32 10.98
C SER A 179 23.67 -0.65 10.22
N PHE A 180 23.69 -1.72 9.42
CA PHE A 180 22.46 -2.38 8.98
C PHE A 180 22.58 -3.91 9.09
N LEU A 181 21.45 -4.57 9.32
CA LEU A 181 21.37 -6.04 9.43
C LEU A 181 20.02 -6.55 8.95
N ARG A 182 19.96 -7.84 8.62
CA ARG A 182 18.72 -8.56 8.31
C ARG A 182 18.35 -9.47 9.46
N GLN A 183 17.10 -9.40 9.92
CA GLN A 183 16.57 -10.18 11.05
C GLN A 183 15.20 -10.77 10.71
N GLY A 184 14.89 -11.95 11.24
CA GLY A 184 13.61 -12.64 11.08
C GLY A 184 13.78 -14.03 10.46
N ASP A 185 12.66 -14.72 10.25
CA ASP A 185 12.62 -16.11 9.83
C ASP A 185 11.97 -16.27 8.46
N MET A 186 12.41 -17.30 7.74
CA MET A 186 11.78 -17.75 6.49
C MET A 186 11.39 -19.21 6.66
N TYR A 187 10.11 -19.53 6.46
CA TYR A 187 9.58 -20.89 6.57
C TYR A 187 8.55 -21.18 5.49
N ILE A 188 8.31 -22.47 5.24
CA ILE A 188 7.33 -22.93 4.27
C ILE A 188 6.12 -23.44 5.06
N GLU A 189 4.96 -22.87 4.80
CA GLU A 189 3.68 -23.40 5.24
C GLU A 189 3.12 -24.27 4.13
N THR A 190 2.89 -25.55 4.42
CA THR A 190 2.28 -26.48 3.47
C THR A 190 0.81 -26.66 3.83
N ASN A 191 -0.07 -26.06 3.04
CA ASN A 191 -1.51 -26.25 3.15
C ASN A 191 -1.92 -27.46 2.32
N VAL A 192 -2.41 -28.51 2.99
CA VAL A 192 -2.96 -29.70 2.33
C VAL A 192 -4.47 -29.65 2.47
N SER A 193 -5.19 -29.58 1.34
CA SER A 193 -6.65 -29.65 1.28
C SER A 193 -7.08 -30.82 0.38
N GLY A 194 -8.27 -31.38 0.62
CA GLY A 194 -8.77 -32.59 -0.05
C GLY A 194 -8.56 -33.88 0.76
N GLY A 195 -8.98 -35.03 0.22
CA GLY A 195 -8.87 -36.34 0.90
C GLY A 195 -10.05 -36.76 1.81
N GLY A 196 -11.13 -35.97 1.88
CA GLY A 196 -12.32 -36.27 2.69
C GLY A 196 -13.26 -37.32 2.06
N GLY A 197 -12.90 -38.60 2.10
CA GLY A 197 -13.70 -39.70 1.54
C GLY A 197 -14.07 -40.78 2.56
N GLY A 198 -15.12 -40.60 3.35
CA GLY A 198 -15.59 -41.63 4.30
C GLY A 198 -16.97 -41.45 4.93
N GLY A 199 -17.83 -40.59 4.38
CA GLY A 199 -19.19 -40.38 4.91
C GLY A 199 -20.25 -40.67 3.84
N SER A 200 -20.94 -41.80 3.98
CA SER A 200 -22.13 -42.15 3.22
C SER A 200 -23.23 -41.12 3.47
N SER A 201 -23.52 -40.25 2.50
CA SER A 201 -24.77 -39.50 2.52
C SER A 201 -25.89 -40.44 2.13
N LEU A 202 -26.69 -40.86 3.12
CA LEU A 202 -27.95 -41.61 2.95
C LEU A 202 -28.88 -40.97 1.89
N THR A 203 -28.71 -39.67 1.64
CA THR A 203 -29.44 -38.85 0.66
C THR A 203 -29.17 -39.23 -0.80
N GLY A 204 -28.01 -39.82 -1.13
CA GLY A 204 -27.66 -40.18 -2.51
C GLY A 204 -28.25 -41.51 -3.00
N ALA A 205 -28.60 -42.42 -2.08
CA ALA A 205 -29.12 -43.74 -2.43
C ALA A 205 -30.61 -43.72 -2.84
N VAL A 206 -31.38 -42.74 -2.37
CA VAL A 206 -32.81 -42.66 -2.65
C VAL A 206 -33.09 -42.15 -4.07
N VAL A 207 -32.22 -41.29 -4.62
CA VAL A 207 -32.39 -40.73 -5.98
C VAL A 207 -31.83 -41.67 -7.06
N GLY A 208 -30.93 -42.59 -6.72
CA GLY A 208 -30.34 -43.54 -7.67
C GLY A 208 -31.17 -44.80 -7.95
N GLY A 209 -32.14 -45.14 -7.09
CA GLY A 209 -32.90 -46.39 -7.19
C GLY A 209 -34.04 -46.41 -8.22
N VAL A 210 -34.48 -45.24 -8.71
CA VAL A 210 -35.66 -45.14 -9.59
C VAL A 210 -35.30 -45.07 -11.08
N ILE A 211 -34.06 -44.71 -11.43
CA ILE A 211 -33.69 -44.43 -12.84
C ILE A 211 -32.80 -45.52 -13.46
N ALA A 212 -32.06 -46.31 -12.67
CA ALA A 212 -31.20 -47.37 -13.20
C ALA A 212 -31.23 -48.61 -12.30
N GLY A 213 -32.08 -49.58 -12.65
CA GLY A 213 -32.16 -50.85 -11.93
C GLY A 213 -30.80 -51.52 -11.74
N GLY A 214 -30.61 -52.21 -10.62
CA GLY A 214 -29.58 -53.22 -10.30
C GLY A 214 -28.09 -52.85 -10.41
N THR A 215 -27.67 -52.25 -11.53
CA THR A 215 -26.27 -52.06 -11.92
C THR A 215 -25.79 -50.61 -11.68
N GLY A 216 -26.70 -49.64 -11.58
CA GLY A 216 -26.35 -48.22 -11.34
C GLY A 216 -25.88 -47.89 -9.91
N ALA A 217 -26.18 -48.75 -8.92
CA ALA A 217 -25.83 -48.52 -7.51
C ALA A 217 -24.32 -48.71 -7.20
N VAL A 218 -23.56 -49.36 -8.09
CA VAL A 218 -22.16 -49.73 -7.81
C VAL A 218 -21.17 -48.68 -8.34
N ILE A 219 -21.55 -47.87 -9.35
CA ILE A 219 -20.67 -46.83 -9.92
C ILE A 219 -20.95 -45.44 -9.33
N GLY A 220 -22.11 -45.23 -8.69
CA GLY A 220 -22.45 -43.97 -8.02
C GLY A 220 -22.01 -43.85 -6.55
N SER A 221 -21.46 -44.91 -5.95
CA SER A 221 -21.13 -44.94 -4.51
C SER A 221 -19.72 -44.48 -4.16
N ARG A 222 -18.88 -44.14 -5.16
CA ARG A 222 -17.59 -43.51 -4.89
C ARG A 222 -17.72 -42.00 -5.01
N LYS A 223 -17.90 -41.36 -3.85
CA LYS A 223 -17.69 -39.92 -3.68
C LYS A 223 -16.38 -39.56 -4.38
N LYS A 224 -16.43 -38.64 -5.34
CA LYS A 224 -15.24 -38.11 -6.02
C LYS A 224 -14.28 -37.68 -4.92
N ILE A 225 -13.14 -38.37 -4.79
CA ILE A 225 -12.10 -37.96 -3.85
C ILE A 225 -11.71 -36.56 -4.30
N GLU A 226 -11.90 -35.55 -3.44
CA GLU A 226 -11.31 -34.25 -3.71
C GLU A 226 -9.80 -34.47 -3.81
N GLU A 227 -9.25 -34.17 -5.00
CA GLU A 227 -7.82 -34.25 -5.26
C GLU A 227 -7.08 -33.56 -4.12
N ILE A 228 -6.09 -34.26 -3.55
CA ILE A 228 -5.22 -33.67 -2.54
C ILE A 228 -4.49 -32.52 -3.22
N LYS A 229 -4.84 -31.29 -2.86
CA LYS A 229 -4.15 -30.07 -3.28
C LYS A 229 -3.19 -29.69 -2.17
N THR A 230 -1.91 -29.79 -2.50
CA THR A 230 -0.83 -29.28 -1.67
C THR A 230 -0.43 -27.91 -2.20
N GLU A 231 -0.64 -26.88 -1.39
CA GLU A 231 -0.16 -25.52 -1.65
C GLU A 231 1.00 -25.23 -0.69
N ASN A 232 2.20 -25.08 -1.24
CA ASN A 232 3.35 -24.63 -0.47
C ASN A 232 3.40 -23.11 -0.53
N LYS A 233 3.12 -22.45 0.61
CA LYS A 233 3.26 -21.02 0.78
C LYS A 233 4.58 -20.73 1.49
N GLN A 234 5.53 -20.16 0.76
CA GLN A 234 6.75 -19.64 1.37
C GLN A 234 6.41 -18.32 2.09
N ILE A 235 6.67 -18.28 3.40
CA ILE A 235 6.47 -17.10 4.24
C ILE A 235 7.87 -16.56 4.60
N ASP A 236 8.14 -15.32 4.21
CA ASP A 236 9.36 -14.60 4.57
C ASP A 236 9.01 -13.43 5.49
N ASN A 237 9.34 -13.57 6.78
CA ASN A 237 9.13 -12.56 7.80
C ASN A 237 10.40 -11.76 8.09
N ARG A 238 11.41 -11.84 7.22
CA ARG A 238 12.66 -11.10 7.40
C ARG A 238 12.47 -9.61 7.12
N GLU A 239 13.06 -8.78 7.96
CA GLU A 239 13.16 -7.34 7.81
C GLU A 239 14.62 -6.89 7.84
N THR A 240 14.89 -5.77 7.18
CA THR A 240 16.19 -5.09 7.22
C THR A 240 16.11 -3.92 8.18
N ILE A 241 16.99 -3.89 9.17
CA ILE A 241 17.08 -2.82 10.17
C ILE A 241 18.26 -1.94 9.80
N LEU A 242 18.02 -0.65 9.55
CA LEU A 242 19.02 0.39 9.33
C LEU A 242 19.10 1.29 10.56
N GLU A 243 20.26 1.29 11.22
CA GLU A 243 20.55 2.14 12.37
C GLU A 243 21.38 3.36 11.94
N PHE A 244 20.93 4.55 12.29
CA PHE A 244 21.63 5.79 11.95
C PHE A 244 21.43 6.88 13.01
N GLU A 245 22.34 7.84 13.02
CA GLU A 245 22.24 9.04 13.85
C GLU A 245 21.69 10.21 13.06
N TYR A 246 20.77 10.96 13.66
CA TYR A 246 20.20 12.16 13.06
C TYR A 246 19.92 13.18 14.17
N TYR A 247 20.41 14.42 14.02
CA TYR A 247 20.33 15.45 15.07
C TYR A 247 20.73 14.96 16.48
N GLY A 248 21.81 14.16 16.59
CA GLY A 248 22.33 13.65 17.86
C GLY A 248 21.52 12.53 18.52
N LYS A 249 20.51 11.99 17.83
CA LYS A 249 19.69 10.86 18.30
C LYS A 249 19.83 9.66 17.37
N THR A 250 19.75 8.47 17.94
CA THR A 250 19.78 7.22 17.17
C THR A 250 18.38 6.85 16.71
N TYR A 251 18.25 6.53 15.44
CA TYR A 251 17.01 6.11 14.78
C TYR A 251 17.18 4.73 14.16
N TYR A 252 16.06 4.02 14.06
CA TYR A 252 15.97 2.74 13.38
C TYR A 252 14.93 2.83 12.27
N MET A 253 15.32 2.39 11.08
CA MET A 253 14.44 2.28 9.94
C MET A 253 14.29 0.80 9.59
N PHE A 254 13.05 0.36 9.44
CA PHE A 254 12.73 -1.03 9.17
C PHE A 254 12.19 -1.14 7.75
N LEU A 255 12.92 -1.88 6.93
CA LEU A 255 12.67 -2.06 5.51
C LEU A 255 12.40 -3.54 5.24
N THR A 256 11.87 -3.86 4.06
CA THR A 256 11.75 -5.27 3.65
C THR A 256 13.10 -5.98 3.56
N SER A 257 13.08 -7.31 3.56
CA SER A 257 14.26 -8.18 3.48
C SER A 257 15.18 -7.86 2.29
N GLU A 258 14.61 -7.47 1.15
CA GLU A 258 15.34 -7.16 -0.09
C GLU A 258 16.23 -5.92 0.05
N ALA A 259 15.88 -5.01 0.97
CA ALA A 259 16.68 -3.83 1.24
C ALA A 259 18.09 -4.20 1.73
N TYR A 260 18.26 -5.34 2.40
CA TYR A 260 19.58 -5.80 2.86
C TYR A 260 20.55 -5.98 1.69
N ASP A 261 20.14 -6.69 0.63
CA ASP A 261 21.00 -6.96 -0.52
C ASP A 261 21.28 -5.69 -1.36
N ILE A 262 20.38 -4.71 -1.28
CA ILE A 262 20.57 -3.38 -1.87
C ILE A 262 21.61 -2.59 -1.06
N LEU A 263 21.43 -2.48 0.26
CA LEU A 263 22.35 -1.78 1.16
C LEU A 263 23.74 -2.43 1.17
N LEU A 264 23.83 -3.75 1.10
CA LEU A 264 25.09 -4.48 1.00
C LEU A 264 25.89 -4.10 -0.26
N ARG A 265 25.21 -3.84 -1.38
CA ARG A 265 25.87 -3.36 -2.61
C ARG A 265 26.26 -1.89 -2.53
N MET A 266 25.44 -1.07 -1.86
CA MET A 266 25.63 0.40 -1.80
C MET A 266 26.64 0.85 -0.73
N ILE A 267 26.61 0.24 0.46
CA ILE A 267 27.37 0.65 1.65
C ILE A 267 27.89 -0.57 2.46
N PRO A 268 28.61 -1.52 1.84
CA PRO A 268 29.01 -2.79 2.48
C PRO A 268 29.73 -2.62 3.83
N GLN A 269 30.52 -1.55 3.99
CA GLN A 269 31.25 -1.21 5.20
C GLN A 269 30.37 -0.90 6.42
N LYS A 270 29.07 -0.70 6.22
CA LYS A 270 28.08 -0.46 7.28
C LYS A 270 27.32 -1.74 7.66
N GLU A 271 27.62 -2.88 7.06
CA GLU A 271 27.00 -4.14 7.45
C GLU A 271 27.44 -4.52 8.88
N PHE A 272 26.49 -4.95 9.71
CA PHE A 272 26.71 -5.13 11.15
C PHE A 272 27.88 -6.06 11.50
N ASN A 273 28.06 -7.18 10.79
CA ASN A 273 29.16 -8.10 11.03
C ASN A 273 30.50 -7.49 10.62
N TYR A 274 30.52 -6.69 9.55
CA TYR A 274 31.70 -5.93 9.15
C TYR A 274 32.09 -4.92 10.23
N VAL A 275 31.15 -4.09 10.67
CA VAL A 275 31.35 -3.07 11.72
C VAL A 275 31.83 -3.70 13.03
N SER A 276 31.23 -4.83 13.42
CA SER A 276 31.60 -5.56 14.64
C SER A 276 33.04 -6.08 14.59
N ARG A 277 33.46 -6.66 13.45
CA ARG A 277 34.83 -7.16 13.26
C ARG A 277 35.87 -6.03 13.26
N ASP A 278 35.57 -4.91 12.62
CA ASP A 278 36.47 -3.76 12.59
C ASP A 278 36.64 -3.12 13.97
N ASN A 279 35.57 -3.06 14.76
CA ASN A 279 35.64 -2.60 16.15
C ASN A 279 36.50 -3.54 17.02
N ILE A 280 36.37 -4.87 16.85
CA ILE A 280 37.22 -5.85 17.53
C ILE A 280 38.70 -5.65 17.16
N LYS A 281 39.01 -5.52 15.87
CA LYS A 281 40.39 -5.26 15.40
C LYS A 281 40.96 -3.94 15.93
N LYS A 282 40.14 -2.88 16.02
CA LYS A 282 40.56 -1.60 16.60
C LYS A 282 40.86 -1.73 18.09
N ILE A 283 40.06 -2.50 18.85
CA ILE A 283 40.31 -2.78 20.27
C ILE A 283 41.61 -3.58 20.42
N GLU A 284 41.81 -4.63 19.61
CA GLU A 284 43.02 -5.44 19.63
C GLU A 284 44.28 -4.62 19.32
N ASN A 285 44.22 -3.72 18.33
CA ASN A 285 45.35 -2.86 17.96
C ASN A 285 45.64 -1.74 18.97
N LYS A 286 44.64 -1.26 19.72
CA LYS A 286 44.83 -0.27 20.79
C LYS A 286 45.32 -0.91 22.10
N SER A 287 45.10 -2.21 22.26
CA SER A 287 45.37 -2.95 23.50
C SER A 287 46.82 -3.44 23.69
N ASN A 288 47.71 -3.19 22.73
CA ASN A 288 49.08 -3.69 22.82
C ASN A 288 50.09 -2.74 23.49
N ASP A 289 49.73 -1.49 23.83
CA ASP A 289 50.65 -0.58 24.54
C ASP A 289 50.08 0.06 25.83
N ASP A 290 48.79 0.41 25.91
CA ASP A 290 48.25 1.16 27.08
C ASP A 290 47.45 0.31 28.10
N THR A 291 46.76 -0.77 27.70
CA THR A 291 45.87 -1.54 28.60
C THR A 291 46.59 -2.40 29.64
N SER A 292 47.88 -2.72 29.46
CA SER A 292 48.61 -3.47 30.47
C SER A 292 48.76 -2.65 31.76
N PHE A 293 49.00 -1.34 31.64
CA PHE A 293 49.20 -0.47 32.80
C PHE A 293 47.91 -0.14 33.56
N ASP A 294 46.79 0.09 32.85
CA ASP A 294 45.51 0.34 33.50
C ASP A 294 44.96 -0.91 34.21
N ASN A 295 45.12 -2.09 33.62
CA ASN A 295 44.76 -3.36 34.26
C ASN A 295 45.64 -3.65 35.49
N ILE A 296 46.93 -3.29 35.45
CA ILE A 296 47.82 -3.41 36.62
C ILE A 296 47.43 -2.41 37.72
N ARG A 297 46.98 -1.20 37.36
CA ARG A 297 46.50 -0.19 38.32
C ARG A 297 45.19 -0.64 38.99
N GLU A 298 44.29 -1.28 38.27
CA GLU A 298 43.05 -1.84 38.83
C GLU A 298 43.32 -3.05 39.73
N LEU A 299 44.24 -3.95 39.35
CA LEU A 299 44.71 -5.04 40.20
C LEU A 299 45.34 -4.54 41.52
N ALA A 300 46.05 -3.40 41.49
CA ALA A 300 46.64 -2.82 42.69
C ALA A 300 45.57 -2.32 43.67
N LYS A 301 44.48 -1.71 43.16
CA LYS A 301 43.34 -1.30 43.99
C LYS A 301 42.65 -2.50 44.65
N LEU A 302 42.42 -3.57 43.90
CA LEU A 302 41.79 -4.79 44.44
C LEU A 302 42.63 -5.47 45.54
N LYS A 303 43.96 -5.35 45.45
CA LYS A 303 44.87 -5.78 46.52
C LYS A 303 44.76 -4.85 47.74
N GLU A 304 44.76 -3.53 47.54
CA GLU A 304 44.61 -2.54 48.63
C GLU A 304 43.28 -2.67 49.36
N GLU A 305 42.21 -3.05 48.64
CA GLU A 305 40.89 -3.34 49.18
C GLU A 305 40.81 -4.71 49.89
N GLY A 306 41.89 -5.49 49.88
CA GLY A 306 41.97 -6.81 50.53
C GLY A 306 41.19 -7.91 49.81
N ILE A 307 40.78 -7.68 48.56
CA ILE A 307 40.03 -8.64 47.73
C ILE A 307 40.97 -9.69 47.12
N LEU A 308 42.22 -9.30 46.85
CA LEU A 308 43.27 -10.19 46.34
C LEU A 308 44.41 -10.34 47.35
N THR A 309 44.99 -11.53 47.44
CA THR A 309 46.24 -11.72 48.20
C THR A 309 47.45 -11.20 47.41
N GLU A 310 48.58 -10.99 48.08
CA GLU A 310 49.82 -10.55 47.43
C GLU A 310 50.25 -11.52 46.33
N GLU A 311 50.10 -12.82 46.58
CA GLU A 311 50.50 -13.89 45.67
C GLU A 311 49.65 -13.88 44.39
N GLU A 312 48.33 -13.68 44.53
CA GLU A 312 47.38 -13.60 43.41
C GLU A 312 47.63 -12.35 42.55
N PHE A 313 47.93 -11.22 43.21
CA PHE A 313 48.31 -9.98 42.53
C PHE A 313 49.58 -10.16 41.70
N GLN A 314 50.63 -10.76 42.27
CA GLN A 314 51.90 -10.96 41.54
C GLN A 314 51.76 -11.94 40.38
N ALA A 315 50.98 -13.02 40.53
CA ALA A 315 50.72 -13.98 39.47
C ALA A 315 50.02 -13.34 38.27
N LYS A 316 48.97 -12.53 38.51
CA LYS A 316 48.25 -11.82 37.44
C LYS A 316 49.04 -10.68 36.82
N LYS A 317 49.81 -9.94 37.62
CA LYS A 317 50.73 -8.90 37.12
C LYS A 317 51.77 -9.49 36.16
N LYS A 318 52.34 -10.65 36.50
CA LYS A 318 53.30 -11.37 35.66
C LYS A 318 52.68 -11.82 34.33
N GLN A 319 51.45 -12.34 34.38
CA GLN A 319 50.67 -12.70 33.19
C GLN A 319 50.38 -11.51 32.27
N LEU A 320 50.02 -10.35 32.84
CA LEU A 320 49.73 -9.12 32.08
C LEU A 320 50.98 -8.47 31.47
N LEU A 321 52.15 -8.65 32.10
CA LEU A 321 53.43 -8.15 31.61
C LEU A 321 54.16 -9.14 30.67
N ARG A 322 53.62 -10.35 30.48
CA ARG A 322 54.22 -11.44 29.67
C ARG A 322 55.69 -11.76 30.04
N ILE A 323 56.03 -11.71 31.33
CA ILE A 323 57.37 -12.02 31.89
C ILE A 323 57.37 -13.25 32.78
#